data_AF-A0A5U9HYE6-F1
#
_entry.id   AF-A0A5U9HYE6-F1
#
_cell.length_a   1.000
_cell.length_b   1.000
_cell.length_c   1.000
_cell.angle_alpha   90.00
_cell.angle_beta   90.00
_cell.angle_gamma   90.00
#
_symmetry.space_group_name_H-M   'P 1'
#
loop_
_entity.id
_entity.type
_entity.pdbx_description
1 polymer ?
#
loop_
_entity_poly.entity_id
_entity_poly.type
_entity_poly.pdbx_seq_one_letter_code
_entity_poly.pdbx_strand_id
1 'polypeptide(L)' 'MRRQRKSITQITIDNLIFTPTKRSESRKKPIPTESQVKTFDYVYGLLQSKWNRMRKTR' A
#
# COMPACT_ATOMS: atom_id res chain seq x y z
N MET A 1 39.18 10.49 5.76
CA MET A 1 38.60 10.18 4.43
C MET A 1 38.22 11.48 3.72
N ARG A 2 38.85 11.79 2.58
CA ARG A 2 38.54 13.00 1.79
C ARG A 2 37.15 12.81 1.17
N ARG A 3 36.16 13.59 1.62
CA ARG A 3 34.80 13.56 1.03
C ARG A 3 34.93 13.99 -0.44
N GLN A 4 34.76 13.06 -1.38
CA GLN A 4 34.72 13.40 -2.80
C GLN A 4 33.62 14.45 -3.02
N ARG A 5 33.96 15.54 -3.72
CA ARG A 5 32.98 16.53 -4.14
C ARG A 5 32.06 15.85 -5.15
N LYS A 6 30.76 15.80 -4.85
CA LYS A 6 29.74 15.38 -5.82
C LYS A 6 29.71 16.39 -6.97
N SER A 7 29.51 15.92 -8.20
CA SER A 7 29.28 16.81 -9.34
C SER A 7 27.96 17.59 -9.16
N ILE A 8 27.85 18.75 -9.80
CA ILE A 8 26.63 19.56 -9.76
C ILE A 8 25.44 18.76 -10.30
N THR A 9 25.65 17.98 -11.36
CA THR A 9 24.63 17.09 -11.94
C THR A 9 24.17 16.01 -10.97
N GLN A 10 25.08 15.42 -10.17
CA GLN A 10 24.68 14.43 -9.18
C GLN A 10 23.85 15.07 -8.07
N ILE A 11 24.19 16.29 -7.65
CA ILE A 11 23.43 17.03 -6.64
C ILE A 11 22.02 17.33 -7.14
N THR A 12 21.85 17.71 -8.40
CA THR A 12 20.51 17.97 -8.95
C THR A 12 19.68 16.69 -9.06
N ILE A 13 20.27 15.58 -9.52
CA ILE A 13 19.60 14.26 -9.59
C ILE A 13 19.12 13.80 -8.21
N ASP A 14 19.97 13.93 -7.19
CA ASP A 14 19.67 13.53 -5.81
C ASP A 14 18.50 14.34 -5.17
N ASN A 15 18.11 15.48 -5.76
CA ASN A 15 17.04 16.37 -5.28
C ASN A 15 15.86 16.51 -6.25
N LEU A 16 15.75 15.64 -7.26
CA LEU A 16 14.61 15.67 -8.19
C LEU A 16 13.31 15.30 -7.46
N ILE A 17 12.19 15.87 -7.91
CA ILE A 17 10.84 15.58 -7.39
C ILE A 17 10.43 14.11 -7.50
N PHE A 18 11.10 13.36 -8.39
CA PHE A 18 10.86 11.93 -8.62
C PHE A 18 11.59 11.04 -7.61
N THR A 19 12.60 11.58 -6.93
CA THR A 19 13.29 10.83 -5.88
C THR A 19 12.42 10.84 -4.62
N PRO A 20 12.07 9.66 -4.07
CA PRO A 20 11.30 9.62 -2.85
C PRO A 20 12.11 10.27 -1.72
N THR A 21 11.50 11.20 -1.00
CA THR A 21 12.16 11.80 0.16
C THR A 21 12.41 10.76 1.24
N LYS A 22 13.43 10.96 2.08
CA LYS A 22 13.73 10.07 3.23
C LYS A 22 12.51 9.77 4.11
N ARG A 23 11.59 10.74 4.24
CA ARG A 23 10.33 10.60 4.99
C ARG A 23 9.32 9.68 4.29
N SER A 24 9.27 9.74 2.95
CA SER A 24 8.43 8.85 2.15
C SER A 24 8.99 7.43 2.17
N GLU A 25 10.31 7.26 2.09
CA GLU A 25 10.96 5.95 2.19
C GLU A 25 10.78 5.28 3.55
N SER A 26 10.82 6.06 4.65
CA SER A 26 10.63 5.52 6.00
C SER A 26 9.18 5.13 6.29
N ARG A 27 8.22 5.79 5.65
CA ARG A 27 6.78 5.48 5.73
C ARG A 27 6.40 4.37 4.74
N LYS A 28 7.02 3.21 4.88
CA LYS A 28 6.60 2.02 4.13
C LYS A 28 5.16 1.65 4.52
N LYS A 29 4.34 1.32 3.52
CA LYS A 29 3.02 0.76 3.78
C LYS A 29 3.21 -0.57 4.52
N PRO A 30 2.45 -0.84 5.61
CA PRO A 30 2.55 -2.11 6.30
C PRO A 30 2.16 -3.24 5.33
N ILE A 31 2.91 -4.35 5.40
CA ILE A 31 2.55 -5.56 4.67
C ILE A 31 1.27 -6.09 5.33
N PRO A 32 0.17 -6.28 4.58
CA PRO A 32 -1.07 -6.77 5.17
C PRO A 32 -0.84 -8.16 5.76
N THR A 33 -1.40 -8.40 6.94
CA THR A 33 -1.48 -9.76 7.50
C THR A 33 -2.41 -10.59 6.63
N GLU A 34 -2.26 -11.92 6.63
CA GLU A 34 -3.08 -12.85 5.84
C GLU A 34 -4.60 -12.58 5.99
N SER A 35 -5.06 -12.27 7.20
CA SER A 35 -6.46 -11.91 7.49
C SER A 35 -6.95 -10.62 6.83
N GLN A 36 -6.05 -9.71 6.48
CA GLN A 36 -6.34 -8.43 5.82
C GLN A 36 -6.31 -8.56 4.29
N VAL A 37 -5.76 -9.66 3.76
CA VAL A 37 -5.74 -9.92 2.33
C VAL A 37 -7.15 -10.33 1.92
N LYS A 38 -7.83 -9.45 1.19
CA LYS A 38 -9.14 -9.75 0.62
C LYS A 38 -8.96 -10.83 -0.45
N THR A 39 -9.43 -12.03 -0.17
CA THR A 39 -9.50 -13.15 -1.13
C THR A 39 -10.92 -13.31 -1.64
N PHE A 40 -11.09 -14.14 -2.67
CA PHE A 40 -12.41 -14.53 -3.15
C PHE A 40 -13.08 -15.46 -2.14
N ASP A 41 -14.21 -15.02 -1.58
CA ASP A 41 -15.03 -15.84 -0.69
C ASP A 41 -16.10 -16.57 -1.51
N TYR A 42 -15.93 -17.89 -1.64
CA TYR A 42 -16.85 -18.78 -2.36
C TYR A 42 -18.27 -18.80 -1.78
N VAL A 43 -18.42 -18.48 -0.50
CA VAL A 43 -19.69 -18.58 0.23
C VAL A 43 -20.40 -17.23 0.33
N TYR A 44 -19.69 -16.12 0.08
CA TYR A 44 -20.21 -14.76 0.25
C TYR A 44 -21.58 -14.54 -0.41
N GLY A 45 -21.74 -14.95 -1.67
CA GLY A 45 -23.00 -14.79 -2.40
C GLY A 45 -24.17 -15.59 -1.80
N LEU A 46 -23.91 -16.80 -1.31
CA LEU A 46 -24.91 -17.64 -0.63
C LEU A 46 -25.29 -17.02 0.71
N LEU A 47 -24.31 -16.54 1.48
CA LEU A 47 -24.51 -15.92 2.77
C LEU A 47 -25.32 -14.63 2.62
N GLN A 48 -24.98 -13.78 1.65
CA GLN A 48 -25.73 -12.58 1.31
C GLN A 48 -27.18 -12.91 0.96
N SER A 49 -27.41 -13.95 0.14
CA SER A 49 -28.76 -14.40 -0.24
C SER A 49 -29.58 -14.88 0.96
N LYS A 50 -28.96 -15.65 1.88
CA LYS A 50 -29.58 -16.08 3.14
C LYS A 50 -30.01 -14.89 4.00
N TRP A 51 -29.12 -13.93 4.22
CA TRP A 51 -29.43 -12.74 5.02
C TRP A 51 -30.46 -11.83 4.37
N ASN A 52 -30.44 -11.70 3.05
CA ASN A 52 -31.43 -10.93 2.30
C ASN A 52 -32.83 -11.54 2.46
N ARG A 53 -32.95 -12.87 2.41
CA ARG A 53 -34.22 -13.57 2.69
C ARG A 53 -34.71 -13.23 4.09
N MET A 54 -33.90 -13.46 5.13
CA MET A 54 -34.31 -13.20 6.52
C MET A 54 -34.68 -11.74 6.80
N ARG A 55 -34.05 -10.78 6.10
CA ARG A 55 -34.34 -9.35 6.26
C ARG A 55 -35.57 -8.87 5.48
N LYS A 56 -35.89 -9.49 4.33
CA LYS A 56 -37.04 -9.12 3.50
C LYS A 56 -38.35 -9.81 3.92
N THR A 57 -38.26 -10.85 4.74
CA THR A 57 -39.43 -11.59 5.24
C THR A 57 -40.00 -11.01 6.55
N ARG A 58 -39.27 -10.09 7.19
CA ARG A 58 -39.82 -9.17 8.20
C ARG A 58 -40.35 -7.93 7.51
#